data_AF-G4Z091-F1
#
_entry.id   AF-G4Z091-F1
#
_cell.length_a   1.000
_cell.length_b   1.000
_cell.length_c   1.000
_cell.angle_alpha   90.00
_cell.angle_beta   90.00
_cell.angle_gamma   90.00
#
_symmetry.space_group_name_H-M   'P 1'
#
loop_
_entity.id
_entity.type
_entity.pdbx_description
1 polymer ?
#
loop_
_entity_poly.entity_id
_entity_poly.type
_entity_poly.pdbx_seq_one_letter_code
_entity_poly.pdbx_strand_id
1 'polypeptide(L)'
;MAPTAVSSMDTKPSPLGECVVYLGVLNYFFTVDEATPVVSRIGTVIGHLQLRITPYDEFVPYEHTDVDSTEEQVYEYMDRPLQYRVELRRLSQLAPQRFSHLSLRYTFFRETSTQTPRFQVDANGDSGPLGLEFRHVVDVSDALVKYVTGSTLSIEVRAWASDHLVPDTDLVVCAQLLGHTSAE
;
A
#
# COMPACT_ATOMS: atom_id res chain seq x y z
N MET A 1 -31.67 -31.65 14.45
CA MET A 1 -30.59 -30.69 14.76
C MET A 1 -29.81 -30.46 13.49
N ALA A 2 -29.91 -29.27 12.92
CA ALA A 2 -29.14 -28.87 11.75
C ALA A 2 -27.70 -28.54 12.17
N PRO A 3 -26.67 -28.83 11.36
CA PRO A 3 -25.31 -28.43 11.66
C PRO A 3 -25.19 -26.92 11.42
N THR A 4 -24.85 -26.19 12.47
CA THR A 4 -24.48 -24.77 12.39
C THR A 4 -23.17 -24.67 11.62
N ALA A 5 -23.24 -24.14 10.40
CA ALA A 5 -22.04 -23.82 9.62
C ALA A 5 -21.25 -22.74 10.36
N VAL A 6 -20.10 -23.11 10.91
CA VAL A 6 -19.15 -22.18 11.48
C VAL A 6 -18.51 -21.46 10.30
N SER A 7 -18.91 -20.20 10.08
CA SER A 7 -18.30 -19.32 9.09
C SER A 7 -16.82 -19.11 9.44
N SER A 8 -15.93 -19.66 8.62
CA SER A 8 -14.48 -19.65 8.81
C SER A 8 -13.87 -18.31 8.39
N MET A 9 -14.19 -17.23 9.10
CA MET A 9 -13.61 -15.89 8.84
C MET A 9 -12.24 -15.65 9.53
N ASP A 10 -11.59 -16.69 10.06
CA ASP A 10 -10.31 -16.61 10.78
C ASP A 10 -9.09 -17.01 9.93
N THR A 11 -9.12 -16.81 8.62
CA THR A 11 -7.92 -17.00 7.80
C THR A 11 -7.00 -15.80 7.94
N LYS A 12 -5.83 -15.99 8.58
CA LYS A 12 -4.78 -14.97 8.65
C LYS A 12 -4.48 -14.42 7.24
N PRO A 13 -4.41 -13.09 7.04
CA PRO A 13 -4.17 -12.52 5.73
C PRO A 13 -2.76 -12.90 5.23
N SER A 14 -2.67 -13.22 3.94
CA SER A 14 -1.41 -13.51 3.28
C SER A 14 -0.79 -12.23 2.70
N PRO A 15 0.54 -12.06 2.78
CA PRO A 15 1.21 -10.97 2.08
C PRO A 15 1.10 -11.21 0.58
N LEU A 16 0.64 -10.20 -0.15
CA LEU A 16 0.47 -10.24 -1.59
C LEU A 16 1.67 -9.59 -2.30
N GLY A 17 2.06 -8.42 -1.83
CA GLY A 17 3.14 -7.62 -2.38
C GLY A 17 3.38 -6.38 -1.55
N GLU A 18 4.29 -5.55 -2.02
CA GLU A 18 4.75 -4.35 -1.33
C GLU A 18 4.89 -3.20 -2.33
N CYS A 19 4.51 -2.00 -1.89
CA CYS A 19 4.78 -0.75 -2.60
C CYS A 19 5.88 -0.01 -1.83
N VAL A 20 6.84 0.56 -2.57
CA VAL A 20 7.92 1.35 -1.98
C VAL A 20 7.81 2.78 -2.49
N VAL A 21 7.44 3.69 -1.60
CA VAL A 21 7.28 5.11 -1.89
C VAL A 21 8.55 5.85 -1.49
N TYR A 22 9.13 6.57 -2.44
CA TYR A 22 10.33 7.36 -2.20
C TYR A 22 9.94 8.73 -1.67
N LEU A 23 10.39 9.07 -0.46
CA LEU A 23 10.11 10.37 0.14
C LEU A 23 11.10 11.43 -0.36
N GLY A 24 12.35 11.02 -0.62
CA GLY A 24 13.27 11.57 -1.63
C GLY A 24 13.66 13.05 -1.56
N VAL A 25 13.23 13.81 -0.55
CA VAL A 25 13.47 15.26 -0.51
C VAL A 25 14.20 15.72 0.76
N LEU A 26 15.01 16.77 0.60
CA LEU A 26 15.73 17.44 1.68
C LEU A 26 14.85 18.46 2.43
N ASN A 27 13.55 18.20 2.55
CA ASN A 27 12.60 19.13 3.13
C ASN A 27 11.64 18.42 4.09
N TYR A 28 11.40 19.05 5.24
CA TYR A 28 10.43 18.61 6.24
C TYR A 28 9.00 18.66 5.75
N PHE A 29 8.70 19.44 4.71
CA PHE A 29 7.37 19.75 4.20
C PHE A 29 7.19 19.21 2.78
N PHE A 30 7.35 17.91 2.66
CA PHE A 30 7.36 17.25 1.37
C PHE A 30 5.96 16.90 0.90
N THR A 31 5.81 16.81 -0.42
CA THR A 31 4.60 16.28 -1.04
C THR A 31 4.95 15.12 -1.94
N VAL A 32 4.11 14.10 -1.94
CA VAL A 32 4.16 12.96 -2.85
C VAL A 32 2.78 12.80 -3.45
N ASP A 33 2.66 12.70 -4.76
CA ASP A 33 1.41 12.30 -5.44
C ASP A 33 1.82 11.43 -6.62
N GLU A 34 1.74 10.11 -6.43
CA GLU A 34 2.26 9.15 -7.41
C GLU A 34 1.44 7.87 -7.46
N ALA A 35 1.67 7.10 -8.53
CA ALA A 35 1.22 5.72 -8.67
C ALA A 35 2.44 4.81 -8.52
N THR A 36 2.54 4.13 -7.38
CA THR A 36 3.67 3.27 -7.01
C THR A 36 3.36 1.82 -7.39
N PRO A 37 4.30 1.09 -8.02
CA PRO A 37 4.08 -0.32 -8.36
C PRO A 37 3.98 -1.18 -7.10
N VAL A 38 3.02 -2.11 -7.11
CA VAL A 38 2.92 -3.21 -6.16
C VAL A 38 3.79 -4.34 -6.67
N VAL A 39 4.84 -4.69 -5.93
CA VAL A 39 5.78 -5.75 -6.31
C VAL A 39 5.57 -6.97 -5.43
N SER A 40 5.36 -8.13 -6.06
CA SER A 40 5.25 -9.41 -5.36
C SER A 40 6.59 -9.84 -4.75
N ARG A 41 6.56 -10.84 -3.85
CA ARG A 41 7.78 -11.39 -3.24
C ARG A 41 8.83 -11.89 -4.25
N ILE A 42 8.42 -12.30 -5.45
CA ILE A 42 9.32 -12.79 -6.50
C ILE A 42 9.84 -11.67 -7.42
N GLY A 43 9.53 -10.40 -7.12
CA GLY A 43 10.00 -9.25 -7.88
C GLY A 43 9.14 -8.87 -9.09
N THR A 44 8.01 -9.56 -9.31
CA THR A 44 7.09 -9.22 -10.40
C THR A 44 6.15 -8.10 -9.97
N VAL A 45 5.97 -7.08 -10.81
CA VAL A 45 4.93 -6.06 -10.63
C VAL A 45 3.57 -6.72 -10.84
N ILE A 46 2.73 -6.62 -9.82
CA ILE A 46 1.41 -7.24 -9.79
C ILE A 46 0.28 -6.23 -9.69
N GLY A 47 0.54 -4.93 -9.75
CA GLY A 47 -0.46 -3.86 -9.74
C GLY A 47 0.16 -2.50 -9.41
N HIS A 48 -0.69 -1.50 -9.17
CA HIS A 48 -0.25 -0.15 -8.80
C HIS A 48 -1.13 0.42 -7.68
N LEU A 49 -0.51 1.11 -6.72
CA LEU A 49 -1.17 1.87 -5.67
C LEU A 49 -1.04 3.36 -5.98
N GLN A 50 -2.16 4.03 -6.19
CA GLN A 50 -2.20 5.50 -6.23
C GLN A 50 -2.32 6.03 -4.80
N LEU A 51 -1.41 6.93 -4.44
CA LEU A 51 -1.38 7.53 -3.11
C LEU A 51 -0.94 8.99 -3.18
N ARG A 52 -1.25 9.72 -2.11
CA ARG A 52 -0.76 11.08 -1.91
C ARG A 52 -0.34 11.28 -0.46
N ILE A 53 0.77 11.97 -0.27
CA ILE A 53 1.27 12.41 1.03
C ILE A 53 1.42 13.92 0.98
N THR A 54 0.77 14.64 1.89
CA THR A 54 0.88 16.10 1.98
C THR A 54 0.91 16.55 3.44
N PRO A 55 1.60 17.64 3.78
CA PRO A 55 1.35 18.31 5.05
C PRO A 55 -0.12 18.81 5.10
N TYR A 56 -0.70 18.86 6.30
CA TYR A 56 -2.08 19.31 6.53
C TYR A 56 -2.23 20.83 6.35
N ASP A 57 -3.45 21.30 6.04
CA ASP A 57 -3.78 22.64 5.48
C ASP A 57 -3.41 23.87 6.33
N GLU A 58 -2.84 23.71 7.53
CA GLU A 58 -2.19 24.79 8.29
C GLU A 58 -0.76 25.06 7.80
N PHE A 59 -0.23 24.19 6.94
CA PHE A 59 1.06 24.39 6.28
C PHE A 59 0.87 25.25 5.03
N VAL A 60 1.32 26.51 5.13
CA VAL A 60 1.49 27.39 3.96
C VAL A 60 2.93 27.21 3.49
N PRO A 61 3.18 26.66 2.29
CA PRO A 61 4.51 26.68 1.69
C PRO A 61 4.99 28.12 1.63
N TYR A 62 6.21 28.41 2.11
CA TYR A 62 6.75 29.76 2.04
C TYR A 62 6.88 30.18 0.57
N GLU A 63 6.13 31.22 0.15
CA GLU A 63 6.17 31.73 -1.24
C GLU A 63 7.42 32.57 -1.54
N HIS A 64 8.28 32.83 -0.55
CA HIS A 64 9.49 33.62 -0.75
C HIS A 64 10.59 32.82 -1.46
N THR A 65 10.99 33.33 -2.62
CA THR A 65 11.88 32.70 -3.61
C THR A 65 13.37 32.80 -3.29
N ASP A 66 13.73 33.25 -2.08
CA ASP A 66 15.11 33.33 -1.61
C ASP A 66 15.49 32.05 -0.88
N VAL A 67 16.67 31.51 -1.14
CA VAL A 67 17.18 30.23 -0.60
C VAL A 67 17.19 30.22 0.94
N ASP A 68 17.30 31.40 1.56
CA ASP A 68 17.24 31.59 3.01
C ASP A 68 15.84 31.28 3.60
N SER A 69 14.77 31.35 2.79
CA SER A 69 13.39 31.13 3.26
C SER A 69 13.14 29.69 3.71
N THR A 70 13.82 28.72 3.09
CA THR A 70 13.63 27.30 3.43
C THR A 70 14.35 26.96 4.73
N GLU A 71 15.53 27.54 4.96
CA GLU A 71 16.26 27.40 6.23
C GLU A 71 15.55 28.15 7.37
N GLU A 72 15.03 29.36 7.13
CA GLU A 72 14.24 30.09 8.12
C GLU A 72 12.96 29.33 8.53
N GLN A 73 12.27 28.71 7.57
CA GLN A 73 11.08 27.91 7.84
C GLN A 73 11.41 26.65 8.68
N VAL A 74 12.58 26.06 8.46
CA VAL A 74 13.09 24.95 9.28
C VAL A 74 13.27 25.40 10.73
N TYR A 75 13.88 26.58 10.96
CA TYR A 75 14.07 27.11 12.31
C TYR A 75 12.74 27.47 12.99
N GLU A 76 11.76 27.98 12.24
CA GLU A 76 10.43 28.31 12.79
C GLU A 76 9.66 27.07 13.26
N TYR A 77 9.80 25.97 12.53
CA TYR A 77 9.10 24.72 12.81
C TYR A 77 9.89 23.71 13.62
N MET A 78 11.19 23.95 13.88
CA MET A 78 12.00 23.06 14.71
C MET A 78 11.32 22.82 16.07
N ASP A 79 11.31 21.57 16.52
CA ASP A 79 10.66 21.13 17.76
C ASP A 79 9.13 21.39 17.82
N ARG A 80 8.49 21.73 16.69
CA ARG A 80 7.04 21.81 16.56
C ARG A 80 6.47 20.56 15.88
N PRO A 81 5.23 20.17 16.22
CA PRO A 81 4.56 19.10 15.51
C PRO A 81 4.14 19.55 14.11
N LEU A 82 4.44 18.73 13.12
CA LEU A 82 3.97 18.83 11.75
C LEU A 82 2.98 17.69 11.49
N GLN A 83 1.84 18.02 10.88
CA GLN A 83 0.81 17.03 10.54
C GLN A 83 0.91 16.64 9.08
N TYR A 84 0.93 15.35 8.82
CA TYR A 84 0.89 14.74 7.49
C TYR A 84 -0.44 14.03 7.25
N ARG A 85 -0.94 14.19 6.03
CA ARG A 85 -2.06 13.46 5.45
C ARG A 85 -1.51 12.41 4.49
N VAL A 86 -1.83 11.14 4.73
CA VAL A 86 -1.55 10.03 3.80
C VAL A 86 -2.89 9.55 3.24
N GLU A 87 -3.11 9.82 1.95
CA GLU A 87 -4.28 9.39 1.18
C GLU A 87 -3.93 8.12 0.40
N LEU A 88 -4.65 7.02 0.66
CA LEU A 88 -4.59 5.80 -0.15
C LEU A 88 -5.80 5.83 -1.10
N ARG A 89 -5.57 6.13 -2.37
CA ARG A 89 -6.63 6.54 -3.29
C ARG A 89 -7.25 5.38 -4.04
N ARG A 90 -6.41 4.48 -4.58
CA ARG A 90 -6.84 3.37 -5.43
C ARG A 90 -5.75 2.32 -5.54
N LEU A 91 -6.14 1.05 -5.55
CA LEU A 91 -5.36 -0.02 -6.14
C LEU A 91 -5.93 -0.35 -7.52
N SER A 92 -5.04 -0.52 -8.49
CA SER A 92 -5.44 -0.85 -9.85
C SER A 92 -4.55 -1.89 -10.48
N GLN A 93 -5.13 -2.61 -11.46
CA GLN A 93 -4.44 -3.60 -12.28
C GLN A 93 -3.78 -4.69 -11.43
N LEU A 94 -4.40 -5.05 -10.30
CA LEU A 94 -3.90 -6.18 -9.56
C LEU A 94 -4.04 -7.44 -10.43
N ALA A 95 -2.96 -8.18 -10.64
CA ALA A 95 -2.98 -9.39 -11.45
C ALA A 95 -4.16 -10.28 -11.00
N PRO A 96 -4.90 -10.93 -11.92
CA PRO A 96 -6.07 -11.73 -11.55
C PRO A 96 -5.69 -12.77 -10.50
N GLN A 97 -6.30 -12.68 -9.32
CA GLN A 97 -5.96 -13.54 -8.18
C GLN A 97 -7.20 -14.06 -7.47
N ARG A 98 -7.00 -15.09 -6.63
CA ARG A 98 -8.06 -15.79 -5.88
C ARG A 98 -8.59 -15.03 -4.67
N PHE A 99 -8.40 -13.72 -4.60
CA PHE A 99 -8.83 -12.89 -3.48
C PHE A 99 -9.74 -11.77 -3.97
N SER A 100 -10.74 -11.49 -3.14
CA SER A 100 -11.70 -10.41 -3.36
C SER A 100 -11.55 -9.29 -2.33
N HIS A 101 -10.84 -9.54 -1.22
CA HIS A 101 -10.70 -8.61 -0.11
C HIS A 101 -9.23 -8.38 0.23
N LEU A 102 -8.86 -7.11 0.30
CA LEU A 102 -7.50 -6.66 0.58
C LEU A 102 -7.47 -5.68 1.77
N SER A 103 -6.29 -5.50 2.33
CA SER A 103 -5.97 -4.40 3.25
C SER A 103 -4.54 -3.94 3.02
N LEU A 104 -4.25 -2.67 3.32
CA LEU A 104 -2.92 -2.09 3.24
C LEU A 104 -2.36 -1.90 4.65
N ARG A 105 -1.05 -2.07 4.81
CA ARG A 105 -0.37 -1.87 6.08
C ARG A 105 0.97 -1.16 5.88
N TYR A 106 1.24 -0.15 6.70
CA TYR A 106 2.50 0.59 6.65
C TYR A 106 2.87 1.15 8.04
N THR A 107 4.06 1.73 8.15
CA THR A 107 4.48 2.49 9.33
C THR A 107 5.10 3.80 8.86
N PHE A 108 4.45 4.92 9.18
CA PHE A 108 4.96 6.25 8.89
C PHE A 108 5.88 6.72 10.03
N PHE A 109 7.04 7.27 9.71
CA PHE A 109 8.02 7.86 10.62
C PHE A 109 7.91 7.47 12.13
N ARG A 110 8.50 6.33 12.51
CA ARG A 110 8.58 5.85 13.91
C ARG A 110 7.24 5.68 14.65
N GLU A 111 6.10 5.81 13.99
CA GLU A 111 4.79 5.58 14.59
C GLU A 111 4.46 4.09 14.73
N THR A 112 3.29 3.80 15.28
CA THR A 112 2.70 2.47 15.25
C THR A 112 2.25 2.10 13.84
N SER A 113 2.20 0.79 13.56
CA SER A 113 1.76 0.32 12.25
C SER A 113 0.31 0.69 12.01
N THR A 114 0.06 1.37 10.88
CA THR A 114 -1.27 1.70 10.39
C THR A 114 -1.75 0.58 9.47
N GLN A 115 -2.97 0.12 9.68
CA GLN A 115 -3.62 -0.88 8.84
C GLN A 115 -5.00 -0.37 8.41
N THR A 116 -5.29 -0.47 7.11
CA THR A 116 -6.59 -0.07 6.59
C THR A 116 -7.69 -1.06 6.95
N PRO A 117 -8.96 -0.62 6.96
CA PRO A 117 -10.09 -1.54 6.82
C PRO A 117 -9.92 -2.43 5.59
N ARG A 118 -10.60 -3.58 5.60
CA ARG A 118 -10.66 -4.44 4.42
C ARG A 118 -11.52 -3.77 3.34
N PHE A 119 -11.07 -3.82 2.10
CA PHE A 119 -11.80 -3.32 0.94
C PHE A 119 -11.79 -4.35 -0.18
N GLN A 120 -12.75 -4.24 -1.10
CA GLN A 120 -12.88 -5.19 -2.19
C GLN A 120 -12.09 -4.75 -3.42
N VAL A 121 -11.75 -5.74 -4.25
CA VAL A 121 -11.28 -5.54 -5.62
C VAL A 121 -12.19 -6.30 -6.57
N ASP A 122 -12.40 -5.74 -7.75
CA ASP A 122 -13.20 -6.36 -8.80
C ASP A 122 -12.44 -7.45 -9.56
N ALA A 123 -13.09 -8.05 -10.57
CA ALA A 123 -12.50 -9.09 -11.38
C ALA A 123 -11.30 -8.63 -12.23
N ASN A 124 -11.13 -7.32 -12.42
CA ASN A 124 -9.98 -6.73 -13.12
C ASN A 124 -8.84 -6.37 -12.15
N GLY A 125 -9.04 -6.61 -10.85
CA GLY A 125 -8.08 -6.25 -9.81
C GLY A 125 -8.08 -4.77 -9.45
N ASP A 126 -9.18 -4.07 -9.70
CA ASP A 126 -9.35 -2.66 -9.36
C ASP A 126 -10.19 -2.49 -8.09
N SER A 127 -9.76 -1.62 -7.17
CA SER A 127 -10.51 -1.34 -5.94
C SER A 127 -11.60 -0.28 -6.09
N GLY A 128 -11.62 0.43 -7.23
CA GLY A 128 -12.27 1.74 -7.31
C GLY A 128 -11.64 2.78 -6.36
N PRO A 129 -12.26 3.95 -6.17
CA PRO A 129 -11.81 4.94 -5.19
C PRO A 129 -11.97 4.42 -3.76
N LEU A 130 -10.88 4.44 -2.99
CA LEU A 130 -10.86 3.97 -1.60
C LEU A 130 -11.30 5.04 -0.60
N GLY A 131 -10.99 6.32 -0.87
CA GLY A 131 -11.30 7.43 0.04
C GLY A 131 -10.67 7.30 1.43
N LEU A 132 -9.56 6.56 1.54
CA LEU A 132 -8.89 6.31 2.81
C LEU A 132 -7.85 7.39 3.07
N GLU A 133 -7.96 8.04 4.24
CA GLU A 133 -7.08 9.11 4.68
C GLU A 133 -6.63 8.85 6.12
N PHE A 134 -5.33 8.99 6.36
CA PHE A 134 -4.72 8.84 7.68
C PHE A 134 -3.90 10.08 8.03
N ARG A 135 -3.99 10.47 9.30
CA ARG A 135 -3.26 11.61 9.87
C ARG A 135 -2.09 11.11 10.69
N HIS A 136 -0.92 11.69 10.44
CA HIS A 136 0.33 11.40 11.13
C HIS A 136 0.89 12.68 11.72
N VAL A 137 1.26 12.68 13.00
CA VAL A 137 1.79 13.87 13.67
C VAL A 137 3.23 13.59 14.03
N VAL A 138 4.15 14.36 13.44
CA VAL A 138 5.58 14.13 13.55
C VAL A 138 6.28 15.39 14.04
N ASP A 139 7.24 15.24 14.95
CA ASP A 139 8.05 16.37 15.39
C ASP A 139 9.14 16.69 14.36
N VAL A 140 9.22 17.96 13.96
CA VAL A 140 10.26 18.46 13.07
C VAL A 140 11.61 18.36 13.78
N SER A 141 12.48 17.51 13.23
CA SER A 141 13.77 17.14 13.82
C SER A 141 14.72 16.58 12.78
N ASP A 142 16.03 16.60 13.02
CA ASP A 142 17.02 15.97 12.14
C ASP A 142 16.70 14.49 11.81
N ALA A 143 16.03 13.79 12.74
CA ALA A 143 15.58 12.42 12.51
C ALA A 143 14.53 12.33 11.40
N LEU A 144 13.60 13.30 11.34
CA LEU A 144 12.61 13.41 10.28
C LEU A 144 13.29 13.71 8.94
N VAL A 145 14.26 14.64 8.88
CA VAL A 145 15.04 14.87 7.64
C VAL A 145 15.67 13.58 7.17
N LYS A 146 16.41 12.89 8.06
CA LYS A 146 17.10 11.64 7.71
C LYS A 146 16.14 10.57 7.21
N TYR A 147 14.94 10.51 7.77
CA TYR A 147 13.89 9.61 7.30
C TYR A 147 13.44 9.99 5.88
N VAL A 148 13.07 11.24 5.65
CA VAL A 148 12.57 11.70 4.34
C VAL A 148 13.65 11.59 3.26
N THR A 149 14.90 11.92 3.57
CA THR A 149 16.01 11.93 2.58
C THR A 149 16.63 10.56 2.34
N GLY A 150 16.61 9.69 3.35
CA GLY A 150 17.39 8.45 3.35
C GLY A 150 16.56 7.17 3.44
N SER A 151 15.24 7.28 3.57
CA SER A 151 14.34 6.13 3.73
C SER A 151 13.19 6.16 2.71
N THR A 152 12.48 5.04 2.65
CA THR A 152 11.27 4.86 1.84
C THR A 152 10.11 4.45 2.73
N LEU A 153 8.90 4.83 2.36
CA LEU A 153 7.70 4.31 2.98
C LEU A 153 7.32 2.99 2.30
N SER A 154 7.40 1.89 3.05
CA SER A 154 6.94 0.57 2.63
C SER A 154 5.47 0.38 2.98
N ILE A 155 4.68 -0.02 1.99
CA ILE A 155 3.24 -0.32 2.12
C ILE A 155 3.00 -1.76 1.69
N GLU A 156 2.69 -2.61 2.64
CA GLU A 156 2.37 -4.02 2.42
C GLU A 156 0.91 -4.18 2.00
N VAL A 157 0.69 -4.87 0.87
CA VAL A 157 -0.63 -5.30 0.41
C VAL A 157 -0.91 -6.70 0.96
N ARG A 158 -2.06 -6.87 1.60
CA ARG A 158 -2.46 -8.12 2.25
C ARG A 158 -3.78 -8.62 1.70
N ALA A 159 -3.83 -9.90 1.35
CA ALA A 159 -5.01 -10.54 0.81
C ALA A 159 -5.67 -11.46 1.83
N TRP A 160 -7.00 -11.49 1.79
CA TRP A 160 -7.81 -12.48 2.51
C TRP A 160 -8.33 -13.50 1.50
N ALA A 161 -8.26 -14.78 1.86
CA ALA A 161 -8.83 -15.84 1.05
C ALA A 161 -10.33 -15.57 0.87
N SER A 162 -10.82 -15.66 -0.38
CA SER A 162 -12.25 -15.56 -0.65
C SER A 162 -12.90 -16.92 -0.33
N ASP A 163 -14.03 -16.92 0.39
CA ASP A 163 -14.82 -18.13 0.69
C ASP A 163 -15.45 -18.80 -0.55
N HIS A 164 -15.12 -18.33 -1.75
CA HIS A 164 -15.57 -18.90 -3.02
C HIS A 164 -14.39 -19.55 -3.75
N LEU A 165 -13.92 -20.64 -3.18
CA LEU A 165 -13.13 -21.62 -3.90
C LEU A 165 -14.06 -22.35 -4.88
N VAL A 166 -14.10 -21.90 -6.13
CA VAL A 166 -14.36 -22.85 -7.21
C VAL A 166 -13.08 -23.69 -7.32
N PRO A 167 -13.14 -25.03 -7.14
CA PRO A 167 -11.97 -25.86 -7.33
C PRO A 167 -11.48 -25.70 -8.78
N ASP A 168 -10.20 -25.39 -8.89
CA ASP A 168 -9.39 -25.34 -10.10
C ASP A 168 -9.72 -26.53 -11.01
N THR A 169 -10.52 -26.32 -12.05
CA THR A 169 -10.85 -27.38 -13.02
C THR A 169 -9.92 -27.36 -14.23
N ASP A 170 -8.95 -26.44 -14.29
CA ASP A 170 -8.05 -26.28 -15.45
C ASP A 170 -6.66 -26.91 -15.28
N LEU A 171 -6.44 -27.72 -14.25
CA LEU A 171 -5.15 -28.40 -14.00
C LEU A 171 -5.18 -29.93 -14.21
N VAL A 172 -6.18 -30.46 -14.94
CA VAL A 172 -6.29 -31.91 -15.23
C VAL A 172 -6.22 -32.27 -16.73
N VAL A 173 -6.20 -31.31 -17.66
CA VAL A 173 -6.26 -31.67 -19.11
C VAL A 173 -4.88 -31.88 -19.77
N CYS A 174 -3.76 -31.50 -19.15
CA CYS A 174 -2.44 -31.65 -19.79
C CYS A 174 -1.66 -32.94 -19.42
N ALA A 175 -2.18 -33.82 -18.56
CA ALA A 175 -1.45 -35.02 -18.11
C ALA A 175 -1.96 -36.36 -18.67
N GLN A 176 -3.00 -36.38 -19.52
CA GLN A 176 -3.56 -37.63 -20.08
C GLN A 176 -3.36 -37.82 -21.59
N LEU A 177 -2.62 -36.93 -22.27
CA LEU A 177 -2.33 -37.05 -23.71
C LEU A 177 -0.91 -37.54 -24.04
N LEU A 178 -0.15 -38.03 -23.05
CA LEU A 178 1.20 -38.61 -23.24
C LEU A 178 1.33 -40.03 -22.67
N GLY A 179 0.39 -40.91 -23.01
CA GLY A 179 0.47 -42.32 -22.65
C GLY A 179 -0.22 -43.23 -23.66
N HIS A 180 0.58 -43.84 -24.54
CA HIS A 180 0.31 -45.06 -25.31
C HIS A 180 -0.43 -44.96 -26.64
N THR A 181 0.31 -44.49 -27.65
CA THR A 181 0.30 -45.11 -28.99
C THR A 181 1.13 -46.40 -28.99
N SER A 182 0.61 -47.46 -29.65
CA SER A 182 1.27 -48.74 -30.03
C SER A 182 1.52 -49.74 -28.88
N ALA A 183 1.36 -51.06 -29.00
CA ALA A 183 1.22 -51.97 -30.14
C ALA A 183 0.53 -53.29 -29.71
N GLU A 184 0.13 -54.06 -30.74
CA GLU A 184 -0.42 -55.44 -30.80
C GLU A 184 -1.94 -55.63 -30.59
#